data_AF-A0A9P6QMM2-F1
#
_entry.id   AF-A0A9P6QMM2-F1
#
_cell.length_a   1.000
_cell.length_b   1.000
_cell.length_c   1.000
_cell.angle_alpha   90.00
_cell.angle_beta   90.00
_cell.angle_gamma   90.00
#
_symmetry.space_group_name_H-M   'P 1'
#
loop_
_entity.id
_entity.type
_entity.pdbx_description
1 polymer ?
#
loop_
_entity_poly.entity_id
_entity_poly.type
_entity_poly.pdbx_seq_one_letter_code
_entity_poly.pdbx_strand_id
1 'polypeptide(L)'
;MADDNDLQAIDKSATLSSLSSAEPMLYADGPLFRMNLLAEPSIIQFLSDRVKSNPDFGHQLRAVIDLSMADDSAAIAAANAIAILVRAGANFNSSDLRGIKIPNTDLSGGQFDSAQFQGADLTGVNFSSSWLRQADLSDASLEGVRFGELPFLEMDSREKACAYSPDGKMF
;
A
#
# COMPACT_ATOMS: atom_id res chain seq x y z
N MET A 1 -4.25 -25.41 -8.93
CA MET A 1 -2.98 -25.73 -8.25
C MET A 1 -1.89 -25.22 -9.18
N ALA A 2 -1.58 -23.94 -9.04
CA ALA A 2 -0.41 -23.30 -9.64
C ALA A 2 0.35 -22.75 -8.44
N ASP A 3 1.58 -23.22 -8.27
CA ASP A 3 2.40 -22.93 -7.11
C ASP A 3 2.76 -21.44 -7.08
N ASP A 4 2.48 -20.81 -5.94
CA ASP A 4 2.66 -19.39 -5.64
C ASP A 4 4.14 -19.04 -5.33
N ASN A 5 5.08 -19.78 -5.92
CA ASN A 5 6.49 -19.78 -5.53
C ASN A 5 7.47 -19.31 -6.63
N ASP A 6 6.98 -18.82 -7.76
CA ASP A 6 7.82 -18.35 -8.90
C ASP A 6 7.94 -16.82 -9.02
N LEU A 7 7.46 -16.04 -8.03
CA LEU A 7 7.55 -14.57 -8.07
C LEU A 7 8.84 -13.99 -7.45
N GLN A 8 9.77 -14.83 -6.99
CA GLN A 8 11.06 -14.38 -6.45
C GLN A 8 12.17 -14.29 -7.52
N ALA A 9 11.97 -13.53 -8.59
CA ALA A 9 13.06 -13.04 -9.44
C ALA A 9 12.60 -11.94 -10.40
N ILE A 10 11.87 -10.93 -9.94
CA ILE A 10 11.70 -9.72 -10.75
C ILE A 10 12.93 -8.85 -10.52
N ASP A 11 13.68 -8.65 -11.60
CA ASP A 11 14.89 -7.86 -11.68
C ASP A 11 14.69 -6.47 -11.05
N LYS A 12 15.43 -6.21 -9.96
CA LYS A 12 15.39 -4.95 -9.18
C LYS A 12 15.89 -3.73 -9.96
N SER A 13 16.20 -3.88 -11.25
CA SER A 13 16.72 -2.83 -12.13
C SER A 13 15.73 -2.40 -13.22
N ALA A 14 14.45 -2.75 -13.11
CA ALA A 14 13.41 -2.26 -14.03
C ALA A 14 13.26 -0.73 -13.95
N THR A 15 14.11 -0.03 -14.70
CA THR A 15 14.03 1.41 -14.92
C THR A 15 12.68 1.76 -15.57
N LEU A 16 12.10 2.91 -15.21
CA LEU A 16 10.88 3.47 -15.84
C LEU A 16 10.88 3.38 -17.38
N SER A 17 12.06 3.42 -17.99
CA SER A 17 12.30 3.22 -19.42
C SER A 17 11.79 1.89 -19.99
N SER A 18 11.80 0.78 -19.24
CA SER A 18 11.29 -0.51 -19.71
C SER A 18 9.78 -0.68 -19.51
N LEU A 19 9.16 0.13 -18.65
CA LEU A 19 7.70 0.15 -18.40
C LEU A 19 6.96 1.07 -19.39
N SER A 20 7.69 2.00 -20.00
CA SER A 20 7.17 3.13 -20.78
C SER A 20 6.53 2.74 -22.12
N SER A 21 7.11 1.86 -22.93
CA SER A 21 6.75 1.80 -24.36
C SER A 21 5.34 1.30 -24.73
N ALA A 22 4.60 0.63 -23.84
CA ALA A 22 3.31 0.02 -24.17
C ALA A 22 2.09 0.60 -23.42
N GLU A 23 2.31 1.38 -22.36
CA GLU A 23 1.26 1.74 -21.41
C GLU A 23 1.28 3.24 -21.09
N PRO A 24 0.43 4.07 -21.73
CA PRO A 24 0.49 5.51 -21.57
C PRO A 24 0.24 6.05 -20.16
N MET A 25 -0.38 5.23 -19.31
CA MET A 25 -0.61 5.57 -17.92
C MET A 25 0.64 5.42 -17.04
N LEU A 26 1.63 4.64 -17.48
CA LEU A 26 2.87 4.33 -16.74
C LEU A 26 4.07 5.17 -17.17
N TYR A 27 3.88 6.11 -18.09
CA TYR A 27 4.89 7.13 -18.39
C TYR A 27 5.22 7.93 -17.12
N ALA A 28 6.47 8.38 -16.98
CA ALA A 28 6.89 9.23 -15.87
C ALA A 28 6.07 10.56 -15.78
N ASP A 29 5.56 11.04 -16.91
CA ASP A 29 4.63 12.18 -16.99
C ASP A 29 3.15 11.76 -17.05
N GLY A 30 2.87 10.47 -16.88
CA GLY A 30 1.56 9.88 -16.99
C GLY A 30 0.63 10.22 -15.82
N PRO A 31 -0.68 9.96 -15.98
CA PRO A 31 -1.69 10.24 -14.96
C PRO A 31 -1.41 9.53 -13.63
N LEU A 32 -0.74 8.37 -13.64
CA LEU A 32 -0.40 7.66 -12.40
C LEU A 32 0.59 8.44 -11.52
N PHE A 33 1.51 9.20 -12.12
CA PHE A 33 2.54 9.98 -11.39
C PHE A 33 2.07 11.37 -10.99
N ARG A 34 1.10 11.94 -11.72
CA ARG A 34 0.68 13.34 -11.54
C ARG A 34 -0.66 13.53 -10.85
N MET A 35 -1.57 12.57 -11.00
CA MET A 35 -2.95 12.72 -10.50
C MET A 35 -3.14 11.91 -9.23
N ASN A 36 -3.88 12.47 -8.28
CA ASN A 36 -4.40 11.67 -7.17
C ASN A 36 -5.62 10.89 -7.67
N LEU A 37 -5.40 9.68 -8.20
CA LEU A 37 -6.48 8.84 -8.72
C LEU A 37 -7.41 8.36 -7.60
N LEU A 38 -7.02 8.51 -6.33
CA LEU A 38 -7.86 8.27 -5.16
C LEU A 38 -9.08 9.20 -5.11
N ALA A 39 -9.06 10.33 -5.82
CA ALA A 39 -10.18 11.28 -5.87
C ALA A 39 -11.35 10.79 -6.72
N GLU A 40 -11.13 9.86 -7.66
CA GLU A 40 -12.15 9.38 -8.58
C GLU A 40 -12.36 7.86 -8.47
N PRO A 41 -13.34 7.41 -7.66
CA PRO A 41 -13.58 5.99 -7.42
C PRO A 41 -13.80 5.17 -8.70
N SER A 42 -14.42 5.77 -9.72
CA SER A 42 -14.65 5.12 -11.02
C SER A 42 -13.37 4.79 -11.77
N ILE A 43 -12.33 5.63 -11.68
CA ILE A 43 -11.03 5.34 -12.30
C ILE A 43 -10.36 4.18 -11.60
N ILE A 44 -10.34 4.19 -10.27
CA ILE A 44 -9.74 3.10 -9.49
C ILE A 44 -10.43 1.78 -9.81
N GLN A 45 -11.76 1.76 -9.89
CA GLN A 45 -12.53 0.57 -10.23
C GLN A 45 -12.16 0.05 -11.63
N PHE A 46 -12.15 0.94 -12.63
CA PHE A 46 -11.78 0.59 -14.00
C PHE A 46 -10.36 -0.01 -14.09
N LEU A 47 -9.39 0.61 -13.41
CA LEU A 47 -8.02 0.12 -13.38
C LEU A 47 -7.88 -1.19 -12.61
N SER A 48 -8.66 -1.37 -11.55
CA SER A 48 -8.70 -2.62 -10.78
C SER A 48 -9.24 -3.79 -11.63
N ASP A 49 -10.29 -3.54 -12.42
CA ASP A 49 -10.85 -4.54 -13.33
C ASP A 49 -9.88 -4.85 -14.50
N ARG A 50 -9.08 -3.85 -14.90
CA ARG A 50 -7.98 -4.06 -15.85
C ARG A 50 -6.88 -4.95 -15.26
N VAL A 51 -6.48 -4.77 -14.00
CA VAL A 51 -5.50 -5.66 -13.35
C VAL A 51 -5.98 -7.11 -13.36
N LYS A 52 -7.27 -7.35 -13.10
CA LYS A 52 -7.86 -8.70 -13.15
C LYS A 52 -7.86 -9.31 -14.55
N SER A 53 -7.98 -8.47 -15.59
CA SER A 53 -8.06 -8.89 -16.99
C SER A 53 -6.69 -8.97 -17.68
N ASN A 54 -5.68 -8.28 -17.16
CA ASN A 54 -4.33 -8.19 -17.71
C ASN A 54 -3.28 -8.32 -16.59
N PRO A 55 -2.71 -9.51 -16.37
CA PRO A 55 -1.68 -9.75 -15.35
C PRO A 55 -0.42 -8.88 -15.52
N ASP A 56 -0.03 -8.57 -16.76
CA ASP A 56 1.16 -7.74 -17.04
C ASP A 56 1.01 -6.34 -16.44
N PHE A 57 -0.20 -5.79 -16.49
CA PHE A 57 -0.50 -4.50 -15.85
C PHE A 57 -0.30 -4.56 -14.34
N GLY A 58 -0.66 -5.67 -13.70
CA GLY A 58 -0.40 -5.90 -12.28
C GLY A 58 1.10 -5.93 -11.94
N HIS A 59 1.90 -6.63 -12.75
CA HIS A 59 3.36 -6.67 -12.59
C HIS A 59 4.00 -5.29 -12.75
N GLN A 60 3.51 -4.50 -13.71
CA GLN A 60 3.98 -3.14 -13.94
C GLN A 60 3.65 -2.22 -12.75
N LEU A 61 2.44 -2.30 -12.20
CA LEU A 61 2.07 -1.56 -10.99
C LEU A 61 2.92 -1.97 -9.78
N ARG A 62 3.30 -3.25 -9.67
CA ARG A 62 4.20 -3.71 -8.61
C ARG A 62 5.58 -3.06 -8.74
N ALA A 63 6.12 -2.99 -9.96
CA ALA A 63 7.39 -2.30 -10.21
C ALA A 63 7.30 -0.80 -9.83
N VAL A 64 6.18 -0.14 -10.08
CA VAL A 64 5.96 1.27 -9.67
C VAL A 64 6.00 1.44 -8.15
N ILE A 65 5.45 0.48 -7.39
CA ILE A 65 5.52 0.50 -5.92
C ILE A 65 6.99 0.48 -5.46
N ASP A 66 7.79 -0.38 -6.07
CA ASP A 66 9.19 -0.57 -5.69
C ASP A 66 10.04 0.68 -5.98
N LEU A 67 9.65 1.50 -6.95
CA LEU A 67 10.31 2.78 -7.22
C LEU A 67 10.22 3.77 -6.06
N SER A 68 9.10 3.79 -5.31
CA SER A 68 8.94 4.70 -4.17
C SER A 68 9.87 4.40 -3.00
N MET A 69 10.45 3.20 -2.95
CA MET A 69 11.44 2.84 -1.94
C MET A 69 12.79 3.52 -2.19
N ALA A 70 13.06 3.93 -3.43
CA ALA A 70 14.31 4.58 -3.84
C ALA A 70 14.15 6.08 -4.15
N ASP A 71 12.97 6.52 -4.57
CA ASP A 71 12.71 7.87 -5.06
C ASP A 71 11.40 8.45 -4.52
N ASP A 72 11.52 9.55 -3.77
CA ASP A 72 10.42 10.30 -3.16
C ASP A 72 9.44 10.85 -4.21
N SER A 73 9.91 11.13 -5.43
CA SER A 73 9.07 11.62 -6.53
C SER A 73 8.08 10.57 -7.03
N ALA A 74 8.31 9.28 -6.74
CA ALA A 74 7.42 8.19 -7.11
C ALA A 74 6.33 7.92 -6.05
N ALA A 75 6.27 8.68 -4.94
CA ALA A 75 5.30 8.44 -3.87
C ALA A 75 3.84 8.47 -4.35
N ILE A 76 3.48 9.44 -5.20
CA ILE A 76 2.12 9.54 -5.77
C ILE A 76 1.81 8.32 -6.65
N ALA A 77 2.78 7.90 -7.47
CA ALA A 77 2.61 6.77 -8.36
C ALA A 77 2.47 5.45 -7.59
N ALA A 78 3.29 5.25 -6.56
CA ALA A 78 3.19 4.09 -5.69
C ALA A 78 1.88 4.07 -4.92
N ALA A 79 1.42 5.21 -4.39
CA ALA A 79 0.14 5.34 -3.69
C ALA A 79 -1.04 4.92 -4.58
N ASN A 80 -1.07 5.44 -5.82
CA ASN A 80 -2.06 5.04 -6.80
C ASN A 80 -1.94 3.54 -7.16
N ALA A 81 -0.72 3.06 -7.42
CA ALA A 81 -0.48 1.68 -7.83
C ALA A 81 -0.92 0.67 -6.77
N ILE A 82 -0.54 0.89 -5.50
CA ILE A 82 -0.91 0.00 -4.42
C ILE A 82 -2.41 0.03 -4.15
N ALA A 83 -3.06 1.20 -4.25
CA ALA A 83 -4.51 1.30 -4.08
C ALA A 83 -5.28 0.53 -5.17
N ILE A 84 -4.83 0.64 -6.43
CA ILE A 84 -5.40 -0.12 -7.55
C ILE A 84 -5.24 -1.62 -7.30
N LEU A 85 -4.04 -2.07 -6.89
CA LEU A 85 -3.78 -3.48 -6.63
C LEU A 85 -4.62 -4.01 -5.46
N VAL A 86 -4.73 -3.26 -4.36
CA VAL A 86 -5.59 -3.64 -3.23
C VAL A 86 -7.05 -3.76 -3.66
N ARG A 87 -7.57 -2.80 -4.45
CA ARG A 87 -8.94 -2.85 -4.98
C ARG A 87 -9.16 -3.98 -6.00
N ALA A 88 -8.11 -4.37 -6.73
CA ALA A 88 -8.13 -5.54 -7.58
C ALA A 88 -8.16 -6.86 -6.79
N GLY A 89 -7.89 -6.82 -5.48
CA GLY A 89 -7.80 -8.00 -4.61
C GLY A 89 -6.41 -8.64 -4.60
N ALA A 90 -5.37 -7.90 -4.95
CA ALA A 90 -3.99 -8.39 -4.89
C ALA A 90 -3.60 -8.71 -3.44
N ASN A 91 -2.84 -9.81 -3.29
CA ASN A 91 -2.34 -10.27 -2.00
C ASN A 91 -0.97 -9.63 -1.73
N PHE A 92 -0.85 -8.89 -0.61
CA PHE A 92 0.41 -8.32 -0.14
C PHE A 92 0.91 -8.99 1.14
N ASN A 93 0.38 -10.16 1.49
CA ASN A 93 0.86 -10.93 2.63
C ASN A 93 2.36 -11.24 2.47
N SER A 94 3.11 -11.13 3.56
CA SER A 94 4.57 -11.32 3.62
C SER A 94 5.38 -10.45 2.64
N SER A 95 4.77 -9.39 2.08
CA SER A 95 5.47 -8.49 1.17
C SER A 95 6.50 -7.63 1.90
N ASP A 96 7.65 -7.45 1.25
CA ASP A 96 8.63 -6.45 1.64
C ASP A 96 8.18 -5.08 1.13
N LEU A 97 7.73 -4.22 2.04
CA LEU A 97 7.27 -2.85 1.79
C LEU A 97 8.06 -1.86 2.68
N ARG A 98 9.30 -2.23 3.05
CA ARG A 98 10.16 -1.40 3.90
C ARG A 98 10.47 -0.07 3.21
N GLY A 99 10.29 1.03 3.94
CA GLY A 99 10.53 2.37 3.42
C GLY A 99 9.56 2.82 2.32
N ILE A 100 8.46 2.09 2.08
CA ILE A 100 7.45 2.50 1.08
C ILE A 100 6.89 3.89 1.44
N LYS A 101 6.68 4.74 0.42
CA LYS A 101 6.16 6.10 0.59
C LYS A 101 4.81 6.23 -0.08
N ILE A 102 3.74 6.12 0.71
CA ILE A 102 2.35 6.11 0.21
C ILE A 102 1.39 6.93 1.10
N PRO A 103 1.68 8.21 1.37
CA PRO A 103 0.85 9.02 2.25
C PRO A 103 -0.56 9.21 1.69
N ASN A 104 -1.56 9.27 2.57
CA ASN A 104 -2.98 9.48 2.30
C ASN A 104 -3.63 8.41 1.39
N THR A 105 -3.07 7.20 1.36
CA THR A 105 -3.57 6.12 0.50
C THR A 105 -4.71 5.36 1.15
N ASP A 106 -5.72 5.00 0.37
CA ASP A 106 -6.79 4.12 0.83
C ASP A 106 -6.46 2.65 0.55
N LEU A 107 -6.02 1.95 1.60
CA LEU A 107 -5.70 0.53 1.59
C LEU A 107 -6.78 -0.32 2.26
N SER A 108 -7.99 0.22 2.45
CA SER A 108 -9.08 -0.46 3.15
C SER A 108 -9.41 -1.82 2.53
N GLY A 109 -9.58 -2.85 3.35
CA GLY A 109 -9.90 -4.21 2.90
C GLY A 109 -8.73 -4.96 2.26
N GLY A 110 -7.51 -4.42 2.32
CA GLY A 110 -6.32 -5.06 1.77
C GLY A 110 -5.80 -6.22 2.63
N GLN A 111 -5.03 -7.11 2.00
CA GLN A 111 -4.42 -8.28 2.66
C GLN A 111 -2.91 -8.02 2.83
N PHE A 112 -2.48 -7.79 4.06
CA PHE A 112 -1.11 -7.41 4.43
C PHE A 112 -0.59 -8.22 5.65
N ASP A 113 -1.07 -9.45 5.85
CA ASP A 113 -0.60 -10.30 6.93
C ASP A 113 0.90 -10.56 6.77
N SER A 114 1.69 -10.37 7.84
CA SER A 114 3.14 -10.51 7.87
C SER A 114 3.92 -9.55 6.95
N ALA A 115 3.25 -8.53 6.39
CA ALA A 115 3.91 -7.51 5.57
C ALA A 115 4.92 -6.69 6.39
N GLN A 116 6.02 -6.31 5.75
CA GLN A 116 7.14 -5.60 6.36
C GLN A 116 7.05 -4.13 5.94
N PHE A 117 6.61 -3.24 6.83
CA PHE A 117 6.43 -1.80 6.59
C PHE A 117 7.46 -0.94 7.35
N GLN A 118 8.59 -1.51 7.74
CA GLN A 118 9.53 -0.79 8.59
C GLN A 118 10.05 0.47 7.90
N GLY A 119 10.05 1.60 8.62
CA GLY A 119 10.46 2.89 8.08
C GLY A 119 9.55 3.46 6.98
N ALA A 120 8.37 2.89 6.75
CA ALA A 120 7.44 3.37 5.73
C ALA A 120 6.82 4.73 6.09
N ASP A 121 6.52 5.54 5.07
CA ASP A 121 5.63 6.70 5.22
C ASP A 121 4.19 6.27 4.92
N LEU A 122 3.44 6.05 6.00
CA LEU A 122 2.03 5.67 5.99
C LEU A 122 1.13 6.80 6.49
N THR A 123 1.62 8.04 6.50
CA THR A 123 0.88 9.20 7.02
C THR A 123 -0.49 9.30 6.37
N GLY A 124 -1.56 9.31 7.17
CA GLY A 124 -2.95 9.42 6.70
C GLY A 124 -3.51 8.19 5.98
N VAL A 125 -2.79 7.06 5.95
CA VAL A 125 -3.25 5.84 5.28
C VAL A 125 -4.48 5.24 5.96
N ASN A 126 -5.43 4.77 5.15
CA ASN A 126 -6.59 4.05 5.63
C ASN A 126 -6.41 2.54 5.49
N PHE A 127 -6.22 1.84 6.61
CA PHE A 127 -6.19 0.38 6.74
C PHE A 127 -7.52 -0.21 7.28
N SER A 128 -8.63 0.54 7.21
CA SER A 128 -9.92 0.04 7.71
C SER A 128 -10.29 -1.30 7.07
N SER A 129 -10.64 -2.29 7.89
CA SER A 129 -10.98 -3.65 7.44
C SER A 129 -9.86 -4.42 6.74
N SER A 130 -8.61 -3.93 6.77
CA SER A 130 -7.45 -4.62 6.22
C SER A 130 -6.92 -5.69 7.17
N TRP A 131 -6.28 -6.72 6.62
CA TRP A 131 -5.64 -7.77 7.41
C TRP A 131 -4.16 -7.42 7.62
N LEU A 132 -3.77 -7.23 8.87
CA LEU A 132 -2.43 -6.80 9.26
C LEU A 132 -1.82 -7.73 10.33
N ARG A 133 -2.26 -9.00 10.41
CA ARG A 133 -1.76 -9.92 11.43
C ARG A 133 -0.26 -10.10 11.23
N GLN A 134 0.53 -9.95 12.29
CA GLN A 134 2.00 -10.07 12.23
C GLN A 134 2.71 -9.06 11.30
N ALA A 135 2.01 -8.03 10.80
CA ALA A 135 2.66 -6.96 10.04
C ALA A 135 3.61 -6.16 10.95
N ASP A 136 4.78 -5.80 10.43
CA ASP A 136 5.77 -5.02 11.17
C ASP A 136 5.73 -3.56 10.70
N LEU A 137 5.25 -2.68 11.57
CA LEU A 137 5.15 -1.22 11.36
C LEU A 137 6.24 -0.44 12.13
N SER A 138 7.31 -1.10 12.56
CA SER A 138 8.39 -0.47 13.33
C SER A 138 9.00 0.70 12.55
N ASP A 139 9.24 1.83 13.23
CA ASP A 139 9.79 3.05 12.62
C ASP A 139 8.94 3.68 11.49
N ALA A 140 7.72 3.19 11.23
CA ALA A 140 6.83 3.78 10.23
C ALA A 140 6.19 5.08 10.73
N SER A 141 5.95 6.02 9.82
CA SER A 141 5.18 7.24 10.10
C SER A 141 3.69 6.91 10.07
N LEU A 142 3.06 6.83 11.25
CA LEU A 142 1.65 6.44 11.44
C LEU A 142 0.72 7.63 11.75
N GLU A 143 1.19 8.87 11.57
CA GLU A 143 0.38 10.06 11.84
C GLU A 143 -0.90 10.03 11.01
N GLY A 144 -2.06 10.11 11.67
CA GLY A 144 -3.37 10.12 11.00
C GLY A 144 -3.80 8.79 10.36
N VAL A 145 -3.07 7.68 10.58
CA VAL A 145 -3.46 6.36 10.10
C VAL A 145 -4.80 5.92 10.69
N ARG A 146 -5.64 5.30 9.86
CA ARG A 146 -6.95 4.77 10.27
C ARG A 146 -6.96 3.26 10.17
N PHE A 147 -7.07 2.55 11.29
CA PHE A 147 -7.22 1.09 11.31
C PHE A 147 -8.69 0.63 11.24
N GLY A 148 -9.65 1.55 11.29
CA GLY A 148 -11.09 1.29 11.20
C GLY A 148 -11.71 0.76 12.50
N GLU A 149 -10.99 -0.08 13.23
CA GLU A 149 -11.37 -0.54 14.57
C GLU A 149 -10.70 0.36 15.62
N LEU A 150 -11.48 0.88 16.57
CA LEU A 150 -10.89 1.38 17.82
C LEU A 150 -10.47 0.15 18.65
N PRO A 151 -9.31 0.16 19.31
CA PRO A 151 -8.90 -0.96 20.16
C PRO A 151 -10.00 -1.26 21.17
N PHE A 152 -10.65 -2.41 21.04
CA PHE A 152 -11.52 -2.95 22.07
C PHE A 152 -10.62 -3.51 23.18
N LEU A 153 -10.47 -2.75 24.26
CA LEU A 153 -9.79 -3.21 25.46
C LEU A 153 -10.77 -4.07 26.25
N GLU A 154 -10.61 -5.39 26.16
CA GLU A 154 -11.33 -6.32 27.03
C GLU A 154 -10.69 -6.24 28.43
N MET A 155 -11.26 -5.38 29.28
CA MET A 155 -10.80 -5.16 30.65
C MET A 155 -11.44 -6.21 31.57
N ASP A 156 -10.64 -7.10 32.16
CA ASP A 156 -11.10 -8.13 33.10
C ASP A 156 -11.19 -7.62 34.55
N SER A 157 -11.00 -6.32 34.80
CA SER A 157 -11.01 -5.79 36.15
C SER A 157 -11.61 -4.39 36.24
N ARG A 158 -11.95 -3.95 37.48
CA ARG A 158 -12.50 -2.62 37.79
C ARG A 158 -11.46 -1.51 37.59
N GLU A 159 -10.95 -1.38 36.38
CA GLU A 159 -10.05 -0.31 35.99
C GLU A 159 -10.83 1.00 35.87
N LYS A 160 -10.30 2.08 36.46
CA LYS A 160 -10.99 3.37 36.63
C LYS A 160 -10.57 4.45 35.63
N ALA A 161 -9.62 4.17 34.73
CA ALA A 161 -9.22 5.09 33.66
C ALA A 161 -8.37 4.38 32.58
N CYS A 162 -8.65 4.68 31.32
CA CYS A 162 -7.74 4.45 30.19
C CYS A 162 -7.14 5.79 29.78
N ALA A 163 -5.84 5.82 29.47
CA ALA A 163 -5.21 6.93 28.77
C ALA A 163 -4.94 6.52 27.31
N TYR A 164 -5.41 7.33 26.37
CA TYR A 164 -5.15 7.16 24.94
C TYR A 164 -4.21 8.27 24.50
N SER A 165 -3.02 7.91 24.00
CA SER A 165 -2.11 8.84 23.32
C SER A 165 -2.30 8.66 21.82
N PRO A 166 -2.90 9.63 21.10
CA PRO A 166 -3.09 9.54 19.66
C PRO A 166 -1.76 9.46 18.88
N ASP A 167 -0.67 9.91 19.50
CA ASP A 167 0.66 10.10 18.92
C ASP A 167 1.77 9.30 19.62
N GLY A 168 1.44 8.52 20.65
CA GLY A 168 2.40 7.76 21.45
C GLY A 168 3.42 8.59 22.25
N LYS A 169 3.27 9.93 22.32
CA LYS A 169 4.23 10.84 22.97
C LYS A 169 3.77 11.36 24.33
N MET A 170 2.51 11.13 24.70
CA MET A 170 1.92 11.63 25.94
C MET A 170 1.59 10.48 26.88
N PHE A 171 2.43 10.29 27.90
CA PHE A 171 2.13 9.59 29.15
C PHE A 171 2.82 10.29 30.32
#